data_AF-A0A532ARU4-F1
#
_entry.id   AF-A0A532ARU4-F1
#
_cell.length_a   1.000
_cell.length_b   1.000
_cell.length_c   1.000
_cell.angle_alpha   90.00
_cell.angle_beta   90.00
_cell.angle_gamma   90.00
#
_symmetry.space_group_name_H-M   'P 1'
#
loop_
_entity.id
_entity.type
_entity.pdbx_description
1 polymer ?
#
loop_
_entity_poly.entity_id
_entity_poly.type
_entity_poly.pdbx_seq_one_letter_code
_entity_poly.pdbx_strand_id
1 'polypeptide(L)'
;MPTFRRQAQRASAPRTVRTTSYRNADKKISAPRTSVKTAPSPPMPAPPLSQPTTSHDAILLTLPVPPSINHQYATVNGRRLLSSVGRAYKAHVGQLVWLKLAQSTDRASLLSRFQSEWLALSIRFYFTSALRRDVDGGLKIAQDALCEGLGINDNRIVETHLYKHIDKDNPRIEVSLAPACNS
;
A
#
# COMPACT_ATOMS: atom_id res chain seq x y z
N MET A 1 5.32 -19.00 -52.64
CA MET A 1 6.78 -19.20 -52.50
C MET A 1 7.47 -18.21 -53.42
N PRO A 2 8.09 -17.16 -52.85
CA PRO A 2 9.55 -17.15 -52.84
C PRO A 2 10.13 -16.89 -51.44
N THR A 3 11.21 -17.58 -51.17
CA THR A 3 12.06 -17.56 -49.98
C THR A 3 13.06 -16.41 -50.03
N PHE A 4 13.14 -15.57 -48.99
CA PHE A 4 14.34 -14.78 -48.71
C PHE A 4 14.64 -14.67 -47.20
N ARG A 5 15.51 -15.60 -46.78
CA ARG A 5 16.73 -15.42 -45.98
C ARG A 5 16.70 -14.43 -44.80
N ARG A 6 16.62 -15.04 -43.61
CA ARG A 6 17.06 -14.57 -42.29
C ARG A 6 18.45 -13.90 -42.36
N GLN A 7 18.56 -12.65 -41.90
CA GLN A 7 19.86 -12.06 -41.54
C GLN A 7 20.06 -12.09 -40.02
N ALA A 8 21.30 -12.41 -39.68
CA ALA A 8 21.76 -12.84 -38.37
C ALA A 8 21.99 -11.68 -37.40
N GLN A 9 21.95 -12.05 -36.14
CA GLN A 9 22.29 -11.29 -34.95
C GLN A 9 23.66 -10.60 -35.10
N ARG A 10 23.76 -9.34 -34.63
CA ARG A 10 25.03 -8.74 -34.21
C ARG A 10 25.07 -8.66 -32.70
N ALA A 11 26.13 -9.23 -32.15
CA ALA A 11 26.43 -9.31 -30.74
C ALA A 11 27.17 -8.07 -30.21
N SER A 12 26.92 -7.82 -28.92
CA SER A 12 27.79 -7.25 -27.88
C SER A 12 28.45 -5.88 -28.06
N ALA A 13 28.12 -4.98 -27.13
CA ALA A 13 29.11 -4.15 -26.44
C ALA A 13 28.97 -4.39 -24.92
N PRO A 14 30.05 -4.76 -24.20
CA PRO A 14 29.97 -4.97 -22.76
C PRO A 14 29.88 -3.62 -22.02
N ARG A 15 28.83 -3.45 -21.20
CA ARG A 15 28.70 -2.32 -20.27
C ARG A 15 29.74 -2.47 -19.15
N THR A 16 30.65 -1.52 -19.07
CA THR A 16 31.65 -1.39 -18.00
C THR A 16 30.95 -1.25 -16.64
N VAL A 17 31.08 -2.28 -15.80
CA VAL A 17 30.65 -2.26 -14.40
C VAL A 17 31.67 -1.47 -13.59
N ARG A 18 31.29 -0.27 -13.12
CA ARG A 18 32.07 0.46 -12.11
C ARG A 18 31.80 -0.16 -10.75
N THR A 19 32.71 -1.01 -10.32
CA THR A 19 32.78 -1.56 -8.96
C THR A 19 33.41 -0.51 -8.05
N THR A 20 32.63 0.17 -7.22
CA THR A 20 33.18 0.96 -6.10
C THR A 20 33.11 0.10 -4.83
N SER A 21 34.21 -0.58 -4.53
CA SER A 21 34.42 -1.23 -3.23
C SER A 21 34.70 -0.16 -2.17
N TYR A 22 33.78 0.03 -1.23
CA TYR A 22 34.07 0.79 -0.02
C TYR A 22 35.00 -0.02 0.88
N ARG A 23 36.23 0.46 1.03
CA ARG A 23 37.26 -0.03 1.94
C ARG A 23 37.21 0.85 3.19
N ASN A 24 36.61 0.35 4.28
CA ASN A 24 36.78 1.01 5.58
C ASN A 24 38.09 0.54 6.19
N ALA A 25 38.96 1.50 6.48
CA ALA A 25 40.24 1.27 7.13
C ALA A 25 40.01 1.03 8.63
N ASP A 26 40.47 -0.12 9.10
CA ASP A 26 40.77 -0.35 10.50
C ASP A 26 41.83 0.64 10.97
N LYS A 27 41.52 1.44 11.99
CA LYS A 27 42.56 1.93 12.90
C LYS A 27 42.05 2.03 14.33
N LYS A 28 42.52 1.05 15.12
CA LYS A 28 42.48 0.98 16.57
C LYS A 28 43.10 2.25 17.18
N ILE A 29 42.37 2.90 18.08
CA ILE A 29 42.96 3.71 19.15
C ILE A 29 42.26 3.31 20.45
N SER A 30 43.09 2.99 21.44
CA SER A 30 42.76 2.41 22.73
C SER A 30 42.84 3.48 23.83
N ALA A 31 41.97 3.30 24.84
CA ALA A 31 41.99 3.81 26.23
C ALA A 31 41.35 5.18 26.52
N PRO A 32 40.90 5.46 27.77
CA PRO A 32 40.70 4.59 28.94
C PRO A 32 39.24 4.53 29.44
N ARG A 33 38.95 3.52 30.26
CA ARG A 33 37.66 3.25 30.90
C ARG A 33 37.58 4.01 32.24
N THR A 34 36.76 5.06 32.30
CA THR A 34 36.30 5.67 33.55
C THR A 34 34.88 5.22 33.84
N SER A 35 34.73 4.35 34.82
CA SER A 35 33.44 3.90 35.34
C SER A 35 32.85 4.97 36.25
N VAL A 36 31.89 5.75 35.72
CA VAL A 36 31.00 6.56 36.56
C VAL A 36 29.82 5.69 36.96
N LYS A 37 29.68 5.46 38.26
CA LYS A 37 28.64 4.65 38.90
C LYS A 37 27.40 5.54 39.06
N THR A 38 26.50 5.54 38.07
CA THR A 38 25.23 6.27 38.14
C THR A 38 24.13 5.35 38.67
N ALA A 39 23.48 5.79 39.75
CA ALA A 39 22.34 5.10 40.37
C ALA A 39 21.16 4.95 39.39
N PRO A 40 20.32 3.91 39.52
CA PRO A 40 19.17 3.71 38.65
C PRO A 40 18.05 4.71 39.00
N SER A 41 17.77 5.62 38.06
CA SER A 41 16.57 6.46 38.07
C SER A 41 15.32 5.58 37.90
N PRO A 42 14.18 5.92 38.53
CA PRO A 42 12.94 5.18 38.33
C PRO A 42 12.47 5.30 36.86
N PRO A 43 11.85 4.26 36.30
CA PRO A 43 11.35 4.30 34.93
C PRO A 43 10.25 5.35 34.83
N MET A 44 10.37 6.25 33.85
CA MET A 44 9.28 7.14 33.47
C MET A 44 8.03 6.30 33.16
N PRO A 45 6.82 6.73 33.57
CA PRO A 45 5.61 6.13 33.06
C PRO A 45 5.60 6.30 31.54
N ALA A 46 5.56 5.18 30.82
CA ALA A 46 5.32 5.20 29.39
C ALA A 46 4.03 6.01 29.12
N PRO A 47 4.00 6.89 28.11
CA PRO A 47 2.74 7.49 27.70
C PRO A 47 1.78 6.34 27.38
N PRO A 48 0.52 6.37 27.85
CA PRO A 48 -0.42 5.33 27.49
C PRO A 48 -0.49 5.28 25.96
N LEU A 49 -0.21 4.10 25.40
CA LEU A 49 -0.55 3.77 24.02
C LEU A 49 -1.96 4.30 23.80
N SER A 50 -2.11 5.33 22.97
CA SER A 50 -3.41 5.81 22.57
C SER A 50 -4.09 4.65 21.85
N GLN A 51 -4.95 3.95 22.57
CA GLN A 51 -5.84 2.97 21.99
C GLN A 51 -6.62 3.73 20.90
N PRO A 52 -6.71 3.22 19.67
CA PRO A 52 -7.58 3.84 18.68
C PRO A 52 -8.98 3.80 19.27
N THR A 53 -9.49 4.97 19.63
CA THR A 53 -10.92 5.16 19.89
C THR A 53 -11.64 4.46 18.76
N THR A 54 -12.45 3.46 19.08
CA THR A 54 -13.26 2.76 18.08
C THR A 54 -14.30 3.77 17.62
N SER A 55 -13.89 4.64 16.70
CA SER A 55 -14.76 5.62 16.11
C SER A 55 -15.75 4.83 15.28
N HIS A 56 -17.02 4.83 15.70
CA HIS A 56 -18.15 4.26 14.96
C HIS A 56 -18.32 4.89 13.56
N ASP A 57 -17.48 5.85 13.23
CA ASP A 57 -17.46 6.64 12.02
C ASP A 57 -16.50 6.11 10.94
N ALA A 58 -15.76 5.03 11.22
CA ALA A 58 -14.77 4.49 10.30
C ALA A 58 -15.20 3.12 9.72
N ILE A 59 -14.91 2.91 8.44
CA ILE A 59 -14.96 1.58 7.82
C ILE A 59 -13.58 0.95 7.86
N LEU A 60 -13.50 -0.26 8.44
CA LEU A 60 -12.34 -1.13 8.39
C LEU A 60 -12.63 -2.36 7.52
N LEU A 61 -11.77 -2.61 6.53
CA LEU A 61 -11.88 -3.70 5.57
C LEU A 61 -10.55 -4.41 5.38
N THR A 62 -10.60 -5.73 5.26
CA THR A 62 -9.48 -6.53 4.76
C THR A 62 -9.80 -6.93 3.32
N LEU A 63 -8.94 -6.54 2.38
CA LEU A 63 -9.12 -6.76 0.95
C LEU A 63 -7.92 -7.56 0.39
N PRO A 64 -8.07 -8.25 -0.75
CA PRO A 64 -6.95 -8.90 -1.41
C PRO A 64 -5.89 -7.88 -1.87
N VAL A 65 -4.65 -8.33 -2.04
CA VAL A 65 -3.60 -7.47 -2.63
C VAL A 65 -3.99 -7.10 -4.07
N PRO A 66 -3.99 -5.81 -4.44
CA PRO A 66 -4.33 -5.38 -5.80
C PRO A 66 -3.42 -6.01 -6.85
N PRO A 67 -3.87 -6.24 -8.10
CA PRO A 67 -2.97 -6.63 -9.19
C PRO A 67 -1.88 -5.58 -9.42
N SER A 68 -0.72 -5.96 -9.97
CA SER A 68 0.32 -4.96 -10.29
C SER A 68 -0.13 -4.02 -11.41
N ILE A 69 0.46 -2.82 -11.48
CA ILE A 69 0.10 -1.80 -12.49
C ILE A 69 0.05 -2.40 -13.90
N ASN A 70 1.04 -3.23 -14.24
CA ASN A 70 1.15 -3.89 -15.55
C ASN A 70 -0.03 -4.84 -15.86
N HIS A 71 -0.69 -5.37 -14.83
CA HIS A 71 -1.85 -6.25 -14.96
C HIS A 71 -3.17 -5.53 -14.74
N GLN A 72 -3.18 -4.26 -14.31
CA GLN A 72 -4.41 -3.50 -14.07
C GLN A 72 -5.08 -3.05 -15.38
N TYR A 73 -4.28 -2.74 -16.40
CA TYR A 73 -4.77 -2.15 -17.65
C TYR A 73 -4.30 -2.95 -18.86
N ALA A 74 -5.10 -2.94 -19.92
CA ALA A 74 -4.75 -3.50 -21.22
C ALA A 74 -4.98 -2.45 -22.31
N THR A 75 -4.20 -2.52 -23.38
CA THR A 75 -4.40 -1.68 -24.56
C THR A 75 -5.19 -2.46 -25.60
N VAL A 76 -6.36 -1.97 -25.98
CA VAL A 76 -7.23 -2.56 -27.00
C VAL A 76 -7.57 -1.46 -28.01
N ASN A 77 -7.29 -1.70 -29.30
CA ASN A 77 -7.53 -0.73 -30.38
C ASN A 77 -6.93 0.66 -30.08
N GLY A 78 -5.72 0.71 -29.50
CA GLY A 78 -5.03 1.95 -29.14
C GLY A 78 -5.58 2.67 -27.90
N ARG A 79 -6.59 2.12 -27.22
CA ARG A 79 -7.18 2.68 -25.99
C ARG A 79 -6.77 1.87 -24.77
N ARG A 80 -6.43 2.56 -23.68
CA ARG A 80 -6.13 1.92 -22.39
C ARG A 80 -7.44 1.67 -21.64
N LEU A 81 -7.73 0.40 -21.38
CA LEU A 81 -8.93 -0.06 -20.68
C LEU A 81 -8.54 -0.86 -19.45
N LEU A 82 -9.47 -0.99 -18.50
CA LEU A 82 -9.28 -1.88 -17.35
C LEU A 82 -9.21 -3.33 -17.84
N SER A 83 -8.16 -4.05 -17.42
CA SER A 83 -7.98 -5.44 -17.80
C SER A 83 -9.08 -6.34 -17.19
N SER A 84 -9.17 -7.59 -17.64
CA SER A 84 -10.04 -8.58 -16.98
C SER A 84 -9.67 -8.78 -15.51
N VAL A 85 -8.36 -8.80 -15.21
CA VAL A 85 -7.84 -8.93 -13.84
C VAL A 85 -8.21 -7.72 -12.99
N GLY A 86 -8.08 -6.50 -13.54
CA GLY A 86 -8.50 -5.27 -12.88
C GLY A 86 -9.99 -5.26 -12.60
N ARG A 87 -10.83 -5.66 -13.58
CA ARG A 87 -12.27 -5.77 -13.40
C ARG A 87 -12.65 -6.80 -12.33
N ALA A 88 -12.03 -7.98 -12.35
CA ALA A 88 -12.26 -9.02 -11.35
C ALA A 88 -11.89 -8.53 -9.94
N TYR A 89 -10.78 -7.79 -9.81
CA TYR A 89 -10.40 -7.18 -8.54
C TYR A 89 -11.45 -6.18 -8.05
N LYS A 90 -11.93 -5.26 -8.90
CA LYS A 90 -12.98 -4.29 -8.52
C LYS A 90 -14.26 -4.99 -8.08
N ALA A 91 -14.70 -6.01 -8.82
CA ALA A 91 -15.89 -6.79 -8.48
C ALA A 91 -15.76 -7.49 -7.13
N HIS A 92 -14.61 -8.12 -6.85
CA HIS A 92 -14.36 -8.79 -5.58
C HIS A 92 -14.35 -7.80 -4.41
N VAL A 93 -13.68 -6.65 -4.56
CA VAL A 93 -13.71 -5.59 -3.54
C VAL A 93 -15.13 -5.08 -3.31
N GLY A 94 -15.90 -4.85 -4.38
CA GLY A 94 -17.31 -4.44 -4.28
C GLY A 94 -18.15 -5.43 -3.47
N GLN A 95 -17.94 -6.74 -3.66
CA GLN A 95 -18.61 -7.77 -2.87
C GLN A 95 -18.23 -7.71 -1.39
N LEU A 96 -16.95 -7.52 -1.07
CA LEU A 96 -16.47 -7.39 0.32
C LEU A 96 -17.01 -6.14 1.00
N VAL A 97 -17.08 -5.02 0.28
CA VAL A 97 -17.69 -3.78 0.75
C VAL A 97 -19.18 -3.99 1.02
N TRP A 98 -19.90 -4.61 0.08
CA TRP A 98 -21.32 -4.90 0.25
C TRP A 98 -21.58 -5.79 1.48
N LEU A 99 -20.80 -6.86 1.66
CA LEU A 99 -20.89 -7.73 2.84
C LEU A 99 -20.65 -6.95 4.14
N LYS A 100 -19.65 -6.06 4.16
CA LYS A 100 -19.35 -5.23 5.33
C LYS A 100 -20.48 -4.25 5.64
N LEU A 101 -21.05 -3.62 4.62
CA LEU A 101 -22.17 -2.69 4.78
C LEU A 101 -23.45 -3.40 5.21
N ALA A 102 -23.69 -4.63 4.74
CA ALA A 102 -24.85 -5.44 5.13
C ALA A 102 -24.82 -5.84 6.61
N GLN A 103 -23.63 -5.90 7.22
CA GLN A 103 -23.44 -6.16 8.65
C GLN A 103 -23.51 -4.90 9.52
N SER A 104 -23.58 -3.71 8.91
CA SER A 104 -23.60 -2.45 9.63
C SER A 104 -25.02 -1.98 9.91
N THR A 105 -25.37 -1.81 11.19
CA THR A 105 -26.66 -1.30 11.63
C THR A 105 -26.93 0.13 11.13
N ASP A 106 -25.87 0.96 11.06
CA ASP A 106 -25.97 2.39 10.75
C ASP A 106 -25.47 2.74 9.35
N ARG A 107 -25.56 1.80 8.39
CA ARG A 107 -24.99 1.99 7.03
C ARG A 107 -25.45 3.28 6.36
N ALA A 108 -26.71 3.68 6.53
CA ALA A 108 -27.27 4.84 5.86
C ALA A 108 -26.65 6.14 6.37
N SER A 109 -26.52 6.27 7.69
CA SER A 109 -25.87 7.42 8.34
C SER A 109 -24.40 7.49 7.93
N LEU A 110 -23.69 6.35 7.98
CA LEU A 110 -22.29 6.27 7.61
C LEU A 110 -22.05 6.69 6.15
N LEU A 111 -22.82 6.15 5.20
CA LEU A 111 -22.68 6.49 3.78
C LEU A 111 -23.03 7.96 3.52
N SER A 112 -24.08 8.48 4.16
CA SER A 112 -24.44 9.89 4.05
C SER A 112 -23.28 10.80 4.48
N ARG A 113 -22.61 10.48 5.58
CA ARG A 113 -21.45 11.23 6.06
C ARG A 113 -20.28 11.13 5.10
N PHE A 114 -19.98 9.94 4.57
CA PHE A 114 -18.91 9.79 3.59
C PHE A 114 -19.16 10.54 2.28
N GLN A 115 -20.41 10.81 1.94
CA GLN A 115 -20.77 11.63 0.78
C GLN A 115 -20.66 13.14 1.04
N SER A 116 -20.76 13.59 2.30
CA SER A 116 -20.75 15.01 2.67
C SER A 116 -19.44 15.52 3.26
N GLU A 117 -18.65 14.66 3.90
CA GLU A 117 -17.42 15.03 4.63
C GLU A 117 -16.15 14.78 3.80
N TRP A 118 -15.04 15.39 4.24
CA TRP A 118 -13.71 15.04 3.76
C TRP A 118 -13.23 13.76 4.42
N LEU A 119 -12.49 12.95 3.68
CA LEU A 119 -12.13 11.60 4.09
C LEU A 119 -10.62 11.41 4.13
N ALA A 120 -10.18 10.63 5.12
CA ALA A 120 -8.84 10.09 5.23
C ALA A 120 -8.86 8.60 4.88
N LEU A 121 -8.05 8.22 3.89
CA LEU A 121 -7.86 6.84 3.47
C LEU A 121 -6.51 6.31 3.97
N SER A 122 -6.52 5.29 4.81
CA SER A 122 -5.30 4.59 5.23
C SER A 122 -5.28 3.18 4.65
N ILE A 123 -4.20 2.81 3.95
CA ILE A 123 -3.99 1.47 3.41
C ILE A 123 -2.68 0.90 3.96
N ARG A 124 -2.78 -0.24 4.63
CA ARG A 124 -1.62 -1.06 5.04
C ARG A 124 -1.49 -2.23 4.08
N PHE A 125 -0.40 -2.26 3.32
CA PHE A 125 -0.08 -3.35 2.43
C PHE A 125 0.72 -4.42 3.16
N TYR A 126 0.25 -5.66 3.13
CA TYR A 126 0.97 -6.83 3.62
C TYR A 126 1.40 -7.67 2.42
N PHE A 127 2.65 -7.49 1.99
CA PHE A 127 3.19 -8.18 0.82
C PHE A 127 3.94 -9.47 1.21
N THR A 128 4.08 -10.38 0.26
CA THR A 128 4.88 -11.59 0.45
C THR A 128 6.40 -11.34 0.48
N SER A 129 6.86 -10.17 0.00
CA SER A 129 8.27 -9.81 -0.06
C SER A 129 8.45 -8.29 -0.06
N ALA A 130 9.52 -7.82 0.60
CA ALA A 130 9.86 -6.40 0.72
C ALA A 130 10.09 -5.69 -0.63
N LEU A 131 10.69 -6.37 -1.61
CA LEU A 131 11.27 -5.70 -2.78
C LEU A 131 10.47 -5.89 -4.07
N ARG A 132 9.40 -6.70 -4.04
CA ARG A 132 8.67 -7.05 -5.27
C ARG A 132 7.71 -5.97 -5.76
N ARG A 133 7.22 -5.11 -4.87
CA ARG A 133 6.15 -4.15 -5.17
C ARG A 133 6.34 -2.84 -4.43
N ASP A 134 6.01 -1.78 -5.12
CA ASP A 134 5.89 -0.44 -4.54
C ASP A 134 4.56 -0.33 -3.78
N VAL A 135 4.54 0.54 -2.77
CA VAL A 135 3.38 0.72 -1.89
C VAL A 135 2.23 1.43 -2.61
N ASP A 136 2.55 2.33 -3.52
CA ASP A 136 1.61 3.09 -4.35
C ASP A 136 1.12 2.30 -5.58
N GLY A 137 1.82 1.21 -5.97
CA GLY A 137 1.49 0.44 -7.16
C GLY A 137 0.10 -0.23 -7.15
N GLY A 138 -0.57 -0.29 -6.00
CA GLY A 138 -1.95 -0.74 -5.86
C GLY A 138 -2.92 0.34 -5.38
N LEU A 139 -2.45 1.55 -5.06
CA LEU A 139 -3.26 2.60 -4.43
C LEU A 139 -4.47 2.95 -5.30
N LYS A 140 -4.26 3.35 -6.56
CA LYS A 140 -5.34 3.91 -7.39
C LYS A 140 -6.48 2.91 -7.61
N ILE A 141 -6.17 1.68 -8.00
CA ILE A 141 -7.22 0.66 -8.22
C ILE A 141 -7.91 0.25 -6.91
N ALA A 142 -7.21 0.24 -5.77
CA ALA A 142 -7.82 -0.06 -4.48
C ALA A 142 -8.79 1.05 -4.05
N GLN A 143 -8.37 2.31 -4.18
CA GLN A 143 -9.21 3.48 -3.94
C GLN A 143 -10.43 3.48 -4.86
N ASP A 144 -10.25 3.29 -6.17
CA ASP A 144 -11.36 3.27 -7.13
C ASP A 144 -12.36 2.15 -6.82
N ALA A 145 -11.88 0.97 -6.45
CA ALA A 145 -12.73 -0.16 -6.10
C ALA A 145 -13.51 0.05 -4.78
N LEU A 146 -12.84 0.65 -3.79
CA LEU A 146 -13.46 1.00 -2.51
C LEU A 146 -14.54 2.07 -2.69
N CYS A 147 -14.21 3.17 -3.37
CA CYS A 147 -15.12 4.28 -3.63
C CYS A 147 -16.32 3.83 -4.46
N GLU A 148 -16.10 3.04 -5.52
CA GLU A 148 -17.20 2.46 -6.31
C GLU A 148 -18.10 1.55 -5.46
N GLY A 149 -17.52 0.67 -4.64
CA GLY A 149 -18.28 -0.22 -3.76
C GLY A 149 -19.09 0.52 -2.68
N LEU A 150 -18.60 1.68 -2.22
CA LEU A 150 -19.27 2.53 -1.25
C LEU A 150 -20.25 3.53 -1.89
N GLY A 151 -20.22 3.71 -3.21
CA GLY A 151 -21.01 4.73 -3.90
C GLY A 151 -20.61 6.16 -3.50
N ILE A 152 -19.32 6.40 -3.28
CA ILE A 152 -18.75 7.72 -2.94
C ILE A 152 -17.76 8.16 -4.03
N ASN A 153 -17.56 9.47 -4.17
CA ASN A 153 -16.55 10.00 -5.10
C ASN A 153 -15.15 9.98 -4.45
N ASP A 154 -14.14 9.62 -5.24
CA ASP A 154 -12.74 9.58 -4.78
C ASP A 154 -12.18 10.98 -4.49
N ASN A 155 -12.77 12.04 -5.04
CA ASN A 155 -12.46 13.44 -4.75
C ASN A 155 -12.75 13.87 -3.29
N ARG A 156 -13.48 13.05 -2.52
CA ARG A 156 -13.69 13.28 -1.08
C ARG A 156 -12.47 12.92 -0.25
N ILE A 157 -11.55 12.11 -0.78
CA ILE A 157 -10.35 11.69 -0.07
C ILE A 157 -9.31 12.81 -0.17
N VAL A 158 -9.07 13.48 0.96
CA VAL A 158 -8.12 14.61 1.07
C VAL A 158 -6.81 14.20 1.73
N GLU A 159 -6.81 13.08 2.45
CA GLU A 159 -5.66 12.55 3.17
C GLU A 159 -5.48 11.08 2.81
N THR A 160 -4.24 10.68 2.50
CA THR A 160 -3.92 9.29 2.15
C THR A 160 -2.67 8.83 2.89
N HIS A 161 -2.81 7.77 3.66
CA HIS A 161 -1.71 7.11 4.36
C HIS A 161 -1.43 5.75 3.76
N LEU A 162 -0.17 5.54 3.39
CA LEU A 162 0.30 4.27 2.86
C LEU A 162 1.34 3.66 3.78
N TYR A 163 1.11 2.42 4.19
CA TYR A 163 2.05 1.67 4.99
C TYR A 163 2.42 0.37 4.28
N LYS A 164 3.68 -0.04 4.43
CA LYS A 164 4.20 -1.26 3.85
C LYS A 164 4.67 -2.21 4.93
N HIS A 165 4.15 -3.41 4.90
CA HIS A 165 4.46 -4.53 5.78
C HIS A 165 4.73 -5.78 4.96
N ILE A 166 5.31 -6.78 5.61
CA ILE A 166 5.58 -8.08 5.02
C ILE A 166 4.81 -9.11 5.83
N ASP A 167 3.97 -9.87 5.14
CA ASP A 167 3.31 -11.06 5.65
C ASP A 167 3.33 -12.08 4.50
N LYS A 168 4.23 -13.06 4.61
CA LYS A 168 4.47 -14.04 3.55
C LYS A 168 3.31 -15.01 3.41
N ASP A 169 2.67 -15.33 4.53
CA ASP A 169 1.71 -16.41 4.63
C ASP A 169 0.28 -15.90 4.41
N ASN A 170 0.01 -14.62 4.70
CA ASN A 170 -1.31 -14.02 4.54
C ASN A 170 -1.25 -12.63 3.84
N PRO A 171 -0.95 -12.58 2.52
CA PRO A 171 -0.87 -11.32 1.79
C PRO A 171 -2.25 -10.68 1.61
N ARG A 172 -2.39 -9.43 2.06
CA ARG A 172 -3.64 -8.68 2.06
C ARG A 172 -3.38 -7.18 2.07
N ILE A 173 -4.43 -6.39 1.95
CA ILE A 173 -4.42 -4.99 2.37
C ILE A 173 -5.45 -4.79 3.48
N GLU A 174 -5.09 -3.97 4.46
CA GLU A 174 -6.02 -3.51 5.49
C GLU A 174 -6.30 -2.04 5.23
N VAL A 175 -7.58 -1.73 5.03
CA VAL A 175 -8.06 -0.41 4.64
C VAL A 175 -8.88 0.17 5.78
N SER A 176 -8.60 1.43 6.09
CA SER A 176 -9.40 2.27 6.98
C SER A 176 -9.85 3.51 6.21
N LEU A 177 -11.14 3.77 6.20
CA LEU A 177 -11.74 5.00 5.67
C LEU A 177 -12.52 5.68 6.79
N ALA A 178 -12.19 6.93 7.08
CA ALA A 178 -12.81 7.71 8.15
C ALA A 178 -12.93 9.18 7.71
N PRO A 179 -13.76 9.99 8.39
CA PRO A 179 -13.67 11.44 8.28
C PRO A 179 -12.23 11.92 8.50
N ALA A 180 -11.78 12.87 7.67
CA ALA A 180 -10.51 13.53 7.88
C ALA A 180 -10.59 14.38 9.15
N CYS A 181 -9.53 14.40 9.96
CA CYS A 181 -9.45 15.35 11.05
C CYS A 181 -9.38 16.75 10.44
N ASN A 182 -10.39 17.59 10.70
CA ASN A 182 -10.36 18.99 10.32
C ASN A 182 -9.06 19.62 10.86
N SER A 183 -8.18 20.05 9.95
CA SER A 183 -7.05 20.92 10.27
C SER A 183 -7.51 22.38 10.32
#